data_AF-A0A7V9R421-F1
#
_entry.id   AF-A0A7V9R421-F1
#
_cell.length_a   1.000
_cell.length_b   1.000
_cell.length_c   1.000
_cell.angle_alpha   90.00
_cell.angle_beta   90.00
_cell.angle_gamma   90.00
#
_symmetry.space_group_name_H-M   'P 1'
#
loop_
_entity.id
_entity.type
_entity.pdbx_description
1 polymer ?
#
loop_
_entity_poly.entity_id
_entity_poly.type
_entity_poly.pdbx_seq_one_letter_code
_entity_poly.pdbx_strand_id
1 'polypeptide(L)'
;MSEPDSVIAVLDQFLSQKQQEAAPELTPKEFFELFAAQQAFRDIEVDFDDIESGDIDGDGDGGIDFIYLIVNGRLIRDIESANDLKTLKRNVIIDLILVQTTIEQKFSLNRVVRLKDTLDDILSIHRNRQSLVKTTTKDCATP
;
A
#
# COMPACT_ATOMS: atom_id res chain seq x y z
N MET A 1 25.88 -22.71 -8.20
CA MET A 1 24.72 -21.86 -7.84
C MET A 1 23.54 -22.37 -8.61
N SER A 2 22.39 -22.57 -7.96
CA SER A 2 21.17 -22.87 -8.70
C SER A 2 20.74 -21.60 -9.45
N GLU A 3 20.13 -21.73 -10.64
CA GLU A 3 19.67 -20.58 -11.42
C GLU A 3 18.83 -19.55 -10.62
N PRO A 4 17.88 -19.92 -9.72
CA PRO A 4 17.10 -18.93 -8.98
C PRO A 4 17.92 -18.07 -8.01
N ASP A 5 19.00 -18.61 -7.44
CA ASP A 5 19.88 -17.85 -6.53
C ASP A 5 20.60 -16.71 -7.26
N SER A 6 20.89 -16.90 -8.55
CA SER A 6 21.58 -15.89 -9.36
C SER A 6 20.69 -14.70 -9.72
N VAL A 7 19.39 -14.95 -9.95
CA VAL A 7 18.43 -13.90 -10.33
C VAL A 7 18.11 -13.01 -9.12
N ILE A 8 17.90 -13.61 -7.96
CA ILE A 8 17.64 -12.85 -6.72
C ILE A 8 18.84 -11.96 -6.39
N ALA A 9 20.06 -12.47 -6.48
CA ALA A 9 21.27 -11.68 -6.22
C ALA A 9 21.42 -10.48 -7.17
N VAL A 10 21.06 -10.65 -8.45
CA VAL A 10 21.08 -9.56 -9.43
C VAL A 10 20.02 -8.51 -9.12
N LEU A 11 18.82 -8.93 -8.71
CA LEU A 11 17.74 -8.03 -8.29
C LEU A 11 18.15 -7.22 -7.06
N ASP A 12 18.71 -7.86 -6.04
CA ASP A 12 19.15 -7.18 -4.81
C ASP A 12 20.23 -6.13 -5.10
N GLN A 13 21.17 -6.45 -6.00
CA GLN A 13 22.19 -5.51 -6.43
C GLN A 13 21.59 -4.32 -7.20
N PHE A 14 20.64 -4.58 -8.09
CA PHE A 14 19.93 -3.54 -8.84
C PHE A 14 19.15 -2.61 -7.91
N LEU A 15 18.41 -3.17 -6.95
CA LEU A 15 17.62 -2.41 -5.97
C LEU A 15 18.53 -1.56 -5.09
N SER A 16 19.63 -2.12 -4.60
CA SER A 16 20.61 -1.39 -3.78
C SER A 16 21.21 -0.20 -4.52
N GLN A 17 21.53 -0.38 -5.82
CA GLN A 17 22.01 0.71 -6.65
C GLN A 17 20.95 1.79 -6.84
N LYS A 18 19.70 1.39 -7.14
CA LYS A 18 18.60 2.33 -7.36
C LYS A 18 18.24 3.13 -6.12
N GLN A 19 18.26 2.48 -4.96
CA GLN A 19 18.09 3.13 -3.66
C GLN A 19 19.15 4.23 -3.47
N GLN A 20 20.43 3.92 -3.67
CA GLN A 20 21.51 4.90 -3.50
C GLN A 20 21.40 6.09 -4.46
N GLU A 21 20.88 5.87 -5.67
CA GLU A 21 20.70 6.91 -6.69
C GLU A 21 19.49 7.81 -6.40
N ALA A 22 18.37 7.24 -5.95
CA ALA A 22 17.09 7.92 -5.90
C ALA A 22 16.63 8.32 -4.50
N ALA A 23 16.89 7.49 -3.49
CA ALA A 23 16.38 7.65 -2.13
C ALA A 23 17.35 7.02 -1.10
N PRO A 24 18.58 7.58 -0.95
CA PRO A 24 19.61 7.02 -0.08
C PRO A 24 19.25 7.06 1.42
N GLU A 25 18.24 7.84 1.80
CA GLU A 25 17.70 7.97 3.15
C GLU A 25 16.77 6.81 3.56
N LEU A 26 16.14 6.13 2.59
CA LEU A 26 15.26 5.00 2.88
C LEU A 26 16.06 3.76 3.25
N THR A 27 15.51 2.87 4.07
CA THR A 27 16.05 1.54 4.29
C THR A 27 15.82 0.64 3.07
N PRO A 28 16.58 -0.46 2.91
CA PRO A 28 16.34 -1.40 1.80
C PRO A 28 14.93 -1.99 1.78
N LYS A 29 14.29 -2.13 2.96
CA LYS A 29 12.89 -2.57 3.08
C LYS A 29 11.96 -1.50 2.51
N GLU A 30 11.98 -0.29 3.08
CA GLU A 30 11.11 0.82 2.63
C GLU A 30 11.27 1.10 1.13
N PHE A 31 12.52 1.08 0.63
CA PHE A 31 12.78 1.24 -0.80
C PHE A 31 12.19 0.10 -1.63
N PHE A 32 12.29 -1.15 -1.18
CA PHE A 32 11.66 -2.28 -1.86
C PHE A 32 10.14 -2.15 -1.90
N GLU A 33 9.52 -1.71 -0.80
CA GLU A 33 8.06 -1.54 -0.69
C GLU A 33 7.58 -0.48 -1.70
N LEU A 34 8.24 0.68 -1.73
CA LEU A 34 7.97 1.74 -2.69
C LEU A 34 8.22 1.28 -4.14
N PHE A 35 9.35 0.60 -4.39
CA PHE A 35 9.66 0.08 -5.72
C PHE A 35 8.63 -0.95 -6.18
N ALA A 36 8.21 -1.86 -5.31
CA ALA A 36 7.21 -2.87 -5.60
C ALA A 36 5.83 -2.25 -5.88
N ALA A 37 5.42 -1.25 -5.10
CA ALA A 37 4.24 -0.46 -5.37
C ALA A 37 4.34 0.17 -6.77
N GLN A 38 5.43 0.88 -7.09
CA GLN A 38 5.63 1.48 -8.40
C GLN A 38 5.54 0.45 -9.55
N GLN A 39 6.06 -0.77 -9.37
CA GLN A 39 5.94 -1.81 -10.38
C GLN A 39 4.50 -2.30 -10.56
N ALA A 40 3.71 -2.35 -9.48
CA ALA A 40 2.29 -2.72 -9.53
C ALA A 40 1.44 -1.68 -10.28
N PHE A 41 1.86 -0.41 -10.27
CA PHE A 41 1.16 0.69 -10.96
C PHE A 41 1.66 0.96 -12.38
N ARG A 42 2.50 0.12 -12.98
CA ARG A 42 3.11 0.41 -14.30
C ARG A 42 2.08 0.67 -15.42
N ASP A 43 0.88 0.13 -15.30
CA ASP A 43 -0.21 0.31 -16.26
C ASP A 43 -1.03 1.60 -16.03
N ILE A 44 -0.70 2.37 -14.99
CA ILE A 44 -1.34 3.63 -14.62
C ILE A 44 -0.24 4.71 -14.61
N GLU A 45 -0.52 5.88 -15.19
CA GLU A 45 0.40 7.01 -15.11
C GLU A 45 0.39 7.57 -13.68
N VAL A 46 1.32 7.10 -12.85
CA VAL A 46 1.55 7.60 -11.48
C VAL A 46 2.97 8.14 -11.35
N ASP A 47 3.11 9.29 -10.70
CA ASP A 47 4.39 9.88 -10.32
C ASP A 47 4.87 9.38 -8.94
N PHE A 48 6.01 9.89 -8.45
CA PHE A 48 6.53 9.47 -7.15
C PHE A 48 5.61 9.93 -6.00
N ASP A 49 5.08 11.15 -6.09
CA ASP A 49 4.18 11.72 -5.08
C ASP A 49 2.84 10.97 -5.04
N ASP A 50 2.37 10.45 -6.18
CA ASP A 50 1.22 9.54 -6.25
C ASP A 50 1.46 8.29 -5.42
N ILE A 51 2.61 7.62 -5.60
CA ILE A 51 2.97 6.41 -4.87
C ILE A 51 3.09 6.72 -3.37
N GLU A 52 3.78 7.79 -3.02
CA GLU A 52 3.94 8.21 -1.62
C GLU A 52 2.60 8.57 -0.97
N SER A 53 1.65 9.14 -1.73
CA SER A 53 0.32 9.49 -1.20
C SER A 53 -0.51 8.28 -0.73
N GLY A 54 -0.19 7.08 -1.23
CA GLY A 54 -0.86 5.84 -0.82
C GLY A 54 -0.17 5.13 0.34
N ASP A 55 1.00 5.60 0.78
CA ASP A 55 1.77 4.98 1.86
C ASP A 55 1.04 5.16 3.21
N ILE A 56 0.76 4.04 3.87
CA ILE A 56 0.11 3.98 5.18
C ILE A 56 0.96 3.19 6.19
N ASP A 57 2.27 3.08 5.94
CA ASP A 57 3.20 2.35 6.80
C ASP A 57 3.10 2.82 8.26
N GLY A 58 2.95 1.86 9.17
CA GLY A 58 2.74 2.11 10.59
C GLY A 58 2.24 0.90 11.38
N ASP A 59 2.51 0.90 12.69
CA ASP A 59 2.02 -0.13 13.60
C ASP A 59 0.48 -0.11 13.64
N GLY A 60 -0.14 -1.17 13.09
CA GLY A 60 -1.60 -1.31 13.03
C GLY A 60 -2.23 -1.02 11.67
N ASP A 61 -1.43 -0.97 10.60
CA ASP A 61 -1.85 -0.91 9.19
C ASP A 61 -2.85 -2.01 8.76
N GLY A 62 -2.91 -3.11 9.52
CA GLY A 62 -3.80 -4.23 9.24
C GLY A 62 -3.32 -5.11 8.08
N GLY A 63 -2.04 -5.00 7.70
CA GLY A 63 -1.44 -5.73 6.58
C GLY A 63 -1.60 -5.05 5.23
N ILE A 64 -1.77 -3.73 5.21
CA ILE A 64 -1.88 -2.92 3.99
C ILE A 64 -0.72 -1.92 4.01
N ASP A 65 0.28 -2.10 3.16
CA ASP A 65 1.42 -1.18 3.09
C ASP A 65 1.02 0.08 2.29
N PHE A 66 0.22 -0.09 1.22
CA PHE A 66 -0.30 1.04 0.46
C PHE A 66 -1.78 0.91 0.11
N ILE A 67 -2.48 2.05 0.10
CA ILE A 67 -3.88 2.16 -0.30
C ILE A 67 -4.08 3.31 -1.29
N TYR A 68 -4.77 3.04 -2.38
CA TYR A 68 -5.04 4.02 -3.42
C TYR A 68 -6.50 4.01 -3.80
N LEU A 69 -7.05 5.20 -4.00
CA LEU A 69 -8.41 5.40 -4.46
C LEU A 69 -8.38 6.11 -5.81
N ILE A 70 -8.89 5.44 -6.83
CA ILE A 70 -9.06 6.02 -8.16
C ILE A 70 -10.55 6.18 -8.41
N VAL A 71 -10.96 7.40 -8.81
CA VAL A 71 -12.34 7.69 -9.17
C VAL A 71 -12.40 8.22 -10.58
N ASN A 72 -13.12 7.51 -11.45
CA ASN A 72 -13.22 7.83 -12.88
C ASN A 72 -11.85 8.01 -13.57
N GLY A 73 -10.89 7.15 -13.21
CA GLY A 73 -9.54 7.17 -13.77
C GLY A 73 -8.63 8.28 -13.21
N ARG A 74 -9.02 8.97 -12.12
CA ARG A 74 -8.18 9.96 -11.43
C ARG A 74 -7.82 9.47 -10.03
N LEU A 75 -6.54 9.49 -9.69
CA LEU A 75 -6.07 9.19 -8.34
C LEU A 75 -6.50 10.31 -7.37
N ILE A 76 -6.95 9.92 -6.19
CA ILE A 76 -7.32 10.81 -5.10
C ILE A 76 -6.19 10.77 -4.07
N ARG A 77 -5.38 11.85 -4.03
CA ARG A 77 -4.18 11.95 -3.21
C ARG A 77 -4.46 12.44 -1.78
N ASP A 78 -5.52 13.24 -1.61
CA ASP A 78 -5.76 13.97 -0.37
C ASP A 78 -7.25 14.35 -0.16
N ILE A 79 -7.54 15.02 0.95
CA ILE A 79 -8.91 15.46 1.28
C ILE A 79 -9.41 16.53 0.30
N GLU A 80 -8.53 17.34 -0.27
CA GLU A 80 -8.90 18.40 -1.21
C GLU A 80 -9.39 17.80 -2.53
N SER A 81 -8.61 16.90 -3.14
CA SER A 81 -8.98 16.10 -4.31
C SER A 81 -10.23 15.25 -4.06
N ALA A 82 -10.43 14.76 -2.82
CA ALA A 82 -11.67 14.08 -2.45
C ALA A 82 -12.91 14.99 -2.44
N ASN A 83 -12.77 16.31 -2.25
CA ASN A 83 -13.92 17.22 -2.30
C ASN A 83 -14.52 17.33 -3.70
N ASP A 84 -13.71 17.18 -4.75
CA ASP A 84 -14.16 17.22 -6.14
C ASP A 84 -15.17 16.08 -6.42
N LEU A 85 -15.06 14.97 -5.69
CA LEU A 85 -15.98 13.83 -5.77
C LEU A 85 -17.43 14.22 -5.43
N LYS A 86 -17.64 15.23 -4.59
CA LYS A 86 -18.99 15.69 -4.20
C LYS A 86 -19.78 16.25 -5.39
N THR A 87 -19.08 16.68 -6.44
CA THR A 87 -19.70 17.21 -7.65
C THR A 87 -20.17 16.10 -8.61
N LEU A 88 -19.68 14.88 -8.43
CA LEU A 88 -20.04 13.73 -9.26
C LEU A 88 -21.44 13.22 -8.89
N LYS A 89 -22.37 13.27 -9.84
CA LYS A 89 -23.77 12.86 -9.61
C LYS A 89 -24.17 11.53 -10.22
N ARG A 90 -23.45 11.05 -11.26
CA ARG A 90 -23.76 9.82 -12.01
C ARG A 90 -22.47 9.24 -12.61
N ASN A 91 -22.50 7.94 -12.94
CA ASN A 91 -21.40 7.20 -13.58
C ASN A 91 -20.09 7.30 -12.80
N VAL A 92 -20.15 7.04 -11.49
CA VAL A 92 -18.96 7.00 -10.64
C VAL A 92 -18.42 5.57 -10.64
N ILE A 93 -17.23 5.41 -11.19
CA ILE A 93 -16.43 4.18 -11.10
C ILE A 93 -15.39 4.43 -10.02
N ILE A 94 -15.33 3.52 -9.05
CA ILE A 94 -14.39 3.58 -7.93
C ILE A 94 -13.53 2.33 -8.02
N ASP A 95 -12.22 2.54 -8.18
CA ASP A 95 -11.22 1.50 -8.09
C ASP A 95 -10.45 1.69 -6.78
N LEU A 96 -10.52 0.70 -5.91
CA LEU A 96 -9.75 0.62 -4.67
C LEU A 96 -8.60 -0.35 -4.88
N ILE A 97 -7.38 0.16 -4.75
CA ILE A 97 -6.17 -0.64 -4.91
C ILE A 97 -5.48 -0.74 -3.57
N LEU A 98 -5.20 -1.97 -3.15
CA LEU A 98 -4.57 -2.29 -1.89
C LEU A 98 -3.31 -3.09 -2.22
N VAL A 99 -2.18 -2.62 -1.72
CA VAL A 99 -0.88 -3.24 -1.98
C VAL A 99 -0.32 -3.73 -0.67
N GLN A 100 0.05 -5.02 -0.67
CA GLN A 100 0.86 -5.62 0.36
C GLN A 100 2.14 -6.15 -0.28
N THR A 101 3.25 -5.79 0.31
CA THR A 101 4.61 -6.07 -0.11
C THR A 101 5.30 -6.93 0.93
N THR A 102 6.25 -7.75 0.49
CA THR A 102 7.07 -8.54 1.40
C THR A 102 8.39 -8.90 0.77
N ILE A 103 9.46 -8.80 1.56
CA ILE A 103 10.80 -9.28 1.22
C ILE A 103 11.03 -10.72 1.71
N GLU A 104 10.05 -11.30 2.42
CA GLU A 104 10.14 -12.67 2.90
C GLU A 104 9.90 -13.66 1.75
N GLN A 105 10.62 -14.79 1.76
CA GLN A 105 10.43 -15.85 0.75
C GLN A 105 9.04 -16.51 0.78
N LYS A 106 8.26 -16.26 1.83
CA LYS A 106 6.95 -16.88 2.05
C LYS A 106 5.91 -15.83 2.35
N PHE A 107 4.79 -15.92 1.64
CA PHE A 107 3.59 -15.17 1.98
C PHE A 107 2.82 -15.94 3.07
N SER A 108 2.85 -15.43 4.31
CA SER A 108 2.20 -16.11 5.42
C SER A 108 0.67 -15.98 5.36
N LEU A 109 -0.06 -17.02 5.76
CA LEU A 109 -1.52 -16.97 5.83
C LEU A 109 -2.03 -15.86 6.77
N ASN A 110 -1.26 -15.55 7.83
CA ASN A 110 -1.59 -14.50 8.79
C ASN A 110 -1.71 -13.13 8.11
N ARG A 111 -0.84 -12.83 7.13
CA ARG A 111 -0.92 -11.60 6.33
C ARG A 111 -2.26 -11.48 5.58
N VAL A 112 -2.69 -12.56 4.92
CA VAL A 112 -3.99 -12.61 4.22
C VAL A 112 -5.16 -12.44 5.19
N VAL A 113 -5.12 -13.10 6.35
CA VAL A 113 -6.20 -13.03 7.35
C VAL A 113 -6.31 -11.62 7.92
N ARG A 114 -5.18 -10.99 8.26
CA ARG A 114 -5.16 -9.59 8.71
C ARG A 114 -5.74 -8.65 7.66
N LEU A 115 -5.30 -8.78 6.41
CA LEU A 115 -5.82 -7.97 5.31
C LEU A 115 -7.34 -8.14 5.20
N LYS A 116 -7.84 -9.38 5.23
CA LYS A 116 -9.29 -9.67 5.20
C LYS A 116 -10.02 -8.97 6.35
N ASP A 117 -9.56 -9.15 7.58
CA ASP A 117 -10.23 -8.61 8.77
C ASP A 117 -10.22 -7.07 8.77
N THR A 118 -9.12 -6.47 8.31
CA THR A 118 -9.00 -5.02 8.09
C THR A 118 -9.97 -4.53 7.03
N LEU A 119 -10.13 -5.26 5.92
CA LEU A 119 -11.08 -4.89 4.87
C LEU A 119 -12.54 -5.05 5.28
N ASP A 120 -12.87 -6.11 6.01
CA ASP A 120 -14.19 -6.29 6.62
C ASP A 120 -14.51 -5.09 7.52
N ASP A 121 -13.52 -4.58 8.24
CA ASP A 121 -13.66 -3.44 9.13
C ASP A 121 -13.77 -2.09 8.39
N ILE A 122 -12.92 -1.83 7.40
CA ILE A 122 -12.86 -0.56 6.64
C ILE A 122 -14.03 -0.42 5.67
N LEU A 123 -14.40 -1.51 4.97
CA LEU A 123 -15.45 -1.50 3.95
C LEU A 123 -16.86 -1.73 4.53
N SER A 124 -16.97 -1.88 5.84
CA SER A 124 -18.25 -1.97 6.55
C SER A 124 -19.02 -0.64 6.50
N ILE A 125 -19.95 -0.52 5.55
CA ILE A 125 -20.82 0.66 5.34
C ILE A 125 -21.65 1.00 6.60
N HIS A 126 -21.93 0.01 7.44
CA HIS A 126 -22.74 0.17 8.65
C HIS A 126 -21.95 0.69 9.87
N ARG A 127 -20.61 0.77 9.80
CA ARG A 127 -19.80 1.31 10.89
C ARG A 127 -19.83 2.83 10.89
N ASN A 128 -20.00 3.40 12.09
CA ASN A 128 -19.81 4.83 12.29
C ASN A 128 -18.31 5.14 12.25
N ARG A 129 -17.90 6.16 11.50
CA ARG A 129 -16.50 6.64 11.40
C ARG A 129 -15.79 6.76 12.77
N GLN A 130 -16.51 7.09 13.85
CA GLN A 130 -15.95 7.21 15.19
C GLN A 130 -15.49 5.88 15.83
N SER A 131 -15.96 4.72 15.33
CA SER A 131 -15.53 3.41 15.85
C SER A 131 -14.25 2.89 15.21
N LEU A 132 -13.86 3.39 14.03
CA LEU A 132 -12.67 2.90 13.30
C LEU A 132 -11.36 3.31 13.98
N VAL A 133 -11.32 4.49 14.60
CA VAL A 133 -10.13 5.02 15.32
C VAL A 133 -9.75 4.18 16.55
N LYS A 134 -10.69 3.38 17.10
CA LYS A 134 -10.48 2.60 18.32
C LYS A 134 -10.00 1.17 18.09
N THR A 135 -10.06 0.66 16.86
CA THR A 135 -9.73 -0.75 16.59
C THR A 135 -8.24 -0.92 16.30
N THR A 136 -7.61 0.02 15.59
CA THR A 136 -6.17 -0.03 15.25
C THR A 136 -5.22 0.20 16.42
N THR A 137 -5.73 0.59 17.60
CA THR A 137 -4.93 0.71 18.84
C THR A 137 -5.11 -0.45 19.82
N LYS A 138 -5.98 -1.43 19.53
CA LYS A 138 -6.40 -2.43 20.53
C LYS A 138 -5.61 -3.74 20.54
N ASP A 139 -4.80 -4.02 19.51
CA ASP A 139 -4.03 -5.26 19.44
C ASP A 139 -2.57 -5.13 19.91
N CYS A 140 -2.14 -3.93 20.31
CA CYS A 140 -0.87 -3.73 21.01
C CYS A 140 -1.06 -3.79 22.53
N ALA A 141 -1.68 -4.87 23.01
CA ALA A 141 -1.67 -5.26 24.40
C ALA A 141 -1.51 -6.78 24.49
N THR A 142 -0.25 -7.23 24.46
CA THR A 142 0.12 -8.56 24.94
C THR A 142 0.69 -8.45 26.36
N PRO A 143 0.65 -9.55 27.14
CA PRO A 143 -0.10 -9.74 28.39
C PRO A 143 0.35 -8.94 29.61
#